data_AF-A0ABD0T1Q8-F1
#
_entry.id   AF-A0ABD0T1Q8-F1
#
_cell.length_a   1.000
_cell.length_b   1.000
_cell.length_c   1.000
_cell.angle_alpha   90.00
_cell.angle_beta   90.00
_cell.angle_gamma   90.00
#
_symmetry.space_group_name_H-M   'P 1'
#
loop_
_entity.id
_entity.type
_entity.pdbx_description
1 polymer ?
#
loop_
_entity_poly.entity_id
_entity_poly.type
_entity_poly.pdbx_seq_one_letter_code
_entity_poly.pdbx_strand_id
1 'polypeptide(L)' 'MVDDYTYCRKHTSKIREKWQCTKKLSKDCKAFVIFDLVNTNMSVNGQHNHEPTKYHRNSDGVYIKIGLYLLR' A
#
# COMPACT_ATOMS: atom_id res chain seq x y z
N MET A 1 4.74 3.47 1.49
CA MET A 1 4.43 2.28 2.31
C MET A 1 3.97 2.78 3.67
N VAL A 2 3.07 2.06 4.33
CA VAL A 2 2.66 2.32 5.73
C VAL A 2 2.58 0.94 6.39
N ASP A 3 3.23 0.76 7.55
CA ASP A 3 3.29 -0.50 8.31
C ASP A 3 3.63 -1.74 7.47
N ASP A 4 4.67 -1.67 6.62
CA ASP A 4 5.09 -2.73 5.70
C ASP A 4 4.07 -3.12 4.61
N TYR A 5 2.94 -2.42 4.53
CA TYR A 5 1.95 -2.57 3.48
C TYR A 5 2.11 -1.53 2.37
N THR A 6 1.83 -1.97 1.15
CA THR A 6 1.83 -1.14 -0.05
C THR A 6 0.41 -0.74 -0.42
N TYR A 7 0.21 0.54 -0.75
CA TYR A 7 -1.06 1.11 -1.14
C TYR A 7 -0.99 1.68 -2.55
N CYS A 8 -2.09 1.61 -3.28
CA CYS A 8 -2.27 2.27 -4.57
C CYS A 8 -3.34 3.36 -4.46
N ARG A 9 -3.13 4.46 -5.16
CA ARG A 9 -4.05 5.60 -5.17
C ARG A 9 -5.34 5.19 -5.87
N LYS A 10 -6.47 5.32 -5.19
CA LYS A 10 -7.78 4.96 -5.75
C LYS A 10 -8.59 6.17 -6.19
N HIS A 11 -8.53 7.25 -5.42
CA HIS A 11 -9.29 8.45 -5.72
C HIS A 11 -8.51 9.68 -5.25
N THR A 12 -8.49 10.73 -6.06
CA THR A 12 -7.87 12.00 -5.73
C THR A 12 -8.86 13.12 -6.02
N SER A 13 -8.95 14.06 -5.10
CA SER A 13 -9.59 15.36 -5.32
C SER A 13 -8.68 16.46 -4.79
N LYS A 14 -9.11 17.72 -4.95
CA LYS A 14 -8.36 18.89 -4.46
C LYS A 14 -8.15 18.89 -2.94
N ILE A 15 -9.04 18.23 -2.19
CA ILE A 15 -9.05 18.25 -0.72
C ILE A 15 -8.59 16.94 -0.09
N ARG A 16 -8.67 15.82 -0.81
CA ARG A 16 -8.35 14.51 -0.24
C ARG A 16 -7.80 13.54 -1.27
N GLU A 17 -6.92 12.67 -0.81
CA GLU A 17 -6.53 11.47 -1.53
C GLU A 17 -6.90 10.22 -0.74
N LYS A 18 -7.53 9.26 -1.43
CA LYS A 18 -7.81 7.94 -0.87
C LYS A 18 -6.91 6.92 -1.55
N TRP A 19 -6.14 6.23 -0.73
CA TRP A 19 -5.25 5.15 -1.08
C TRP A 19 -5.80 3.84 -0.51
N GLN A 20 -5.73 2.75 -1.26
CA GLN A 20 -6.20 1.43 -0.82
C GLN A 20 -5.05 0.44 -0.85
N CYS A 21 -5.11 -0.59 0.00
CA CYS A 21 -4.10 -1.64 -0.03
C CYS A 21 -4.01 -2.23 -1.45
N THR A 22 -2.78 -2.41 -1.95
CA THR A 22 -2.50 -3.03 -3.26
C THR A 22 -3.07 -4.44 -3.39
N LYS A 23 -3.35 -5.12 -2.27
CA LYS A 23 -3.99 -6.44 -2.23
C LYS A 23 -5.52 -6.39 -2.21
N LYS A 24 -6.14 -5.21 -2.36
CA LYS A 24 -7.61 -5.08 -2.42
C LYS A 24 -8.23 -6.04 -3.44
N LEU A 25 -7.69 -6.09 -4.65
CA LEU A 25 -8.24 -6.96 -5.70
C LEU A 25 -7.90 -8.44 -5.49
N SER A 26 -6.70 -8.76 -4.98
CA SER A 26 -6.24 -10.15 -4.88
C SER A 26 -6.66 -10.87 -3.59
N LYS A 27 -6.98 -10.14 -2.52
CA LYS A 27 -7.25 -10.68 -1.17
C LYS A 27 -8.48 -10.05 -0.51
N ASP A 28 -9.25 -9.24 -1.25
CA ASP A 28 -10.33 -8.40 -0.72
C ASP A 28 -9.93 -7.55 0.51
N CYS A 29 -8.67 -7.13 0.59
CA CYS A 29 -8.18 -6.35 1.71
C CYS A 29 -8.92 -5.01 1.83
N LYS A 30 -9.47 -4.69 3.01
CA LYS A 30 -10.24 -3.46 3.24
C LYS A 30 -9.42 -2.30 3.83
N ALA A 31 -8.12 -2.49 4.03
CA ALA A 31 -7.24 -1.44 4.52
C ALA A 31 -7.14 -0.27 3.53
N PHE A 32 -7.16 0.95 4.07
CA PHE A 32 -7.06 2.18 3.28
C PHE A 32 -6.40 3.30 4.08
N VAL A 33 -5.88 4.28 3.35
CA VAL A 33 -5.35 5.53 3.91
C VAL A 33 -6.07 6.69 3.24
N ILE A 34 -6.47 7.68 4.02
CA ILE A 34 -7.01 8.94 3.53
C ILE A 34 -6.04 10.04 3.94
N PHE A 35 -5.58 10.80 2.96
CA PHE A 35 -4.82 12.02 3.17
C PHE A 35 -5.74 13.21 2.98
N ASP A 36 -5.84 14.05 4.00
CA ASP A 36 -6.42 15.39 3.89
C ASP A 36 -5.32 16.34 3.40
N LEU A 37 -5.51 16.90 2.21
CA LEU A 37 -4.51 17.77 1.57
C LEU A 37 -4.59 19.22 2.07
N VAL A 38 -5.64 19.59 2.80
CA VAL A 38 -5.85 20.95 3.31
C VAL A 38 -5.25 21.07 4.71
N ASN A 39 -5.63 20.14 5.58
CA ASN A 39 -5.20 20.09 6.97
C ASN A 39 -3.92 19.25 7.15
N THR A 40 -3.40 18.66 6.07
CA THR A 40 -2.22 17.77 6.09
C THR A 40 -2.36 16.61 7.08
N ASN A 41 -3.59 16.13 7.29
CA ASN A 41 -3.87 15.06 8.23
C ASN A 41 -3.94 13.71 7.52
N MET A 42 -3.56 12.64 8.22
CA MET A 42 -3.62 11.27 7.70
C MET A 42 -4.56 10.43 8.55
N SER A 43 -5.52 9.76 7.92
CA SER A 43 -6.38 8.77 8.56
C SER A 43 -6.10 7.39 7.98
N VAL A 44 -5.81 6.41 8.83
CA VAL A 44 -5.43 5.06 8.42
C VAL A 44 -6.45 4.07 8.97
N ASN A 45 -7.00 3.24 8.07
CA ASN A 45 -7.66 1.99 8.46
C ASN A 45 -6.68 0.84 8.21
N GLY A 46 -5.99 0.41 9.26
CA GLY A 46 -4.93 -0.60 9.23
C GLY A 46 -5.42 -2.06 9.31
N GLN A 47 -6.72 -2.31 9.08
CA GLN A 47 -7.25 -3.68 9.16
C GLN A 47 -6.90 -4.48 7.90
N HIS A 48 -5.80 -5.24 7.98
CA HIS A 48 -5.37 -6.17 6.96
C HIS A 48 -5.86 -7.60 7.24
N ASN A 49 -6.18 -8.33 6.18
CA ASN A 49 -6.60 -9.74 6.22
C ASN A 49 -5.57 -10.66 5.54
N HIS A 50 -4.35 -10.17 5.36
CA HIS A 50 -3.25 -10.88 4.73
C HIS A 50 -1.95 -10.38 5.34
N GLU A 51 -0.90 -11.19 5.27
CA GLU A 51 0.44 -10.79 5.70
C GLU A 51 1.05 -9.72 4.77
N PRO A 52 2.01 -8.92 5.25
CA PRO A 52 2.75 -7.98 4.41
C PRO A 52 3.45 -8.66 3.23
N THR A 53 3.60 -7.93 2.12
CA THR A 53 4.37 -8.46 0.98
C THR A 53 5.85 -8.30 1.28
N LYS A 54 6.62 -9.39 1.19
CA LYS A 54 8.07 -9.35 1.37
C LYS A 54 8.74 -8.68 0.17
N TYR A 55 9.59 -7.69 0.42
CA TYR A 55 10.42 -7.03 -0.60
C TYR A 55 11.90 -7.22 -0.25
N HIS A 56 12.72 -7.49 -1.26
CA HIS A 56 14.18 -7.46 -1.17
C HIS A 56 14.67 -6.10 -1.66
N ARG A 57 15.52 -5.43 -0.89
CA ARG A 57 16.17 -4.19 -1.32
C ARG A 57 17.53 -4.55 -1.93
N ASN A 58 17.73 -4.25 -3.21
CA ASN A 58 19.03 -4.44 -3.86
C ASN A 58 20.05 -3.36 -3.43
N SER A 59 21.32 -3.55 -3.80
CA SER A 59 22.42 -2.59 -3.62
C SER A 59 22.08 -1.18 -4.14
N ASP A 60 21.31 -1.08 -5.22
CA ASP A 60 20.88 0.16 -5.85
C ASP A 60 19.70 0.86 -5.12
N GLY A 61 19.24 0.34 -3.99
CA GLY A 61 18.12 0.89 -3.22
C GLY A 61 16.73 0.58 -3.81
N VAL A 62 16.66 -0.22 -4.87
CA VAL A 62 15.40 -0.65 -5.51
C VAL A 62 14.74 -1.78 -4.70
N TYR A 63 13.43 -1.68 -4.49
CA TYR A 63 12.62 -2.70 -3.80
C TYR A 63 12.02 -3.69 -4.80
N ILE A 64 12.49 -4.94 -4.76
CA ILE A 64 12.04 -6.04 -5.62
C ILE A 64 11.10 -6.93 -4.82
N LYS A 65 9.89 -7.17 -5.33
CA LYS A 65 8.92 -8.04 -4.68
C LYS A 65 9.40 -9.50 -4.68
N ILE A 66 9.54 -10.10 -3.50
CA ILE A 66 9.93 -11.50 -3.35
C ILE A 66 8.67 -12.36 -3.58
N GLY A 67 8.72 -13.27 -4.55
CA GLY A 67 7.61 -14.17 -4.90
C GLY A 67 7.17 -14.15 -6.36
N LEU A 68 7.83 -13.39 -7.24
CA LEU A 68 7.64 -13.49 -8.70
C LEU A 68 8.73 -14.31 -9.41
N TYR A 69 9.84 -14.63 -8.74
CA TYR A 69 11.05 -15.22 -9.35
C TYR A 69 11.39 -16.65 -8.88
N LEU A 70 10.52 -17.31 -8.10
CA LEU A 70 10.72 -18.72 -7.69
C LEU A 70 9.85 -19.71 -8.47
N LEU A 71 9.46 -19.35 -9.70
CA LEU A 71 8.86 -20.27 -10.67
C LEU A 71 9.53 -20.05 -12.02
N ARG A 72 10.77 -20.52 -12.15
CA ARG A 72 11.27 -21.08 -13.40
C ARG A 72 12.46 -21.99 -13.16
#